data_AF-A0A367ZLM2-F1
#
_entry.id   AF-A0A367ZLM2-F1
#
_cell.length_a   1.000
_cell.length_b   1.000
_cell.length_c   1.000
_cell.angle_alpha   90.00
_cell.angle_beta   90.00
_cell.angle_gamma   90.00
#
_symmetry.space_group_name_H-M   'P 1'
#
loop_
_entity.id
_entity.type
_entity.pdbx_description
1 polymer ?
#
loop_
_entity_poly.entity_id
_entity_poly.type
_entity_poly.pdbx_seq_one_letter_code
_entity_poly.pdbx_strand_id
1 'polypeptide(L)' 'MDKLKAYWRDLSRYLMEVWIEVRPQKGRVVWPTVDNIKLSTKVVIVSSLGLGLFIGFFDILFGELLKIIVGKGAM' A
#
# COMPACT_ATOMS: atom_id res chain seq x y z
N MET A 1 28.91 17.68 -25.98
CA MET A 1 27.57 18.33 -25.91
C MET A 1 26.49 17.56 -26.67
N ASP A 2 26.83 16.78 -27.70
CA ASP A 2 25.84 16.04 -28.51
C ASP A 2 25.18 14.86 -27.80
N LYS A 3 25.93 14.15 -26.93
CA LYS A 3 25.34 13.09 -26.08
C LYS A 3 24.28 13.65 -25.16
N LEU A 4 24.53 14.81 -24.55
CA LEU A 4 23.57 15.46 -23.66
C LEU A 4 22.29 15.83 -24.42
N LYS A 5 22.41 16.41 -25.61
CA LYS A 5 21.26 16.71 -26.49
C LYS A 5 20.49 15.45 -26.89
N ALA A 6 21.19 14.35 -27.18
CA ALA A 6 20.56 13.08 -27.51
C ALA A 6 19.75 12.52 -26.32
N TYR A 7 20.34 12.49 -25.12
CA TYR A 7 19.64 12.08 -23.89
C TYR A 7 18.40 12.93 -23.61
N TRP A 8 18.52 14.25 -23.74
CA TRP A 8 17.38 15.16 -23.56
C TRP A 8 16.25 14.92 -24.55
N ARG A 9 16.59 14.55 -25.79
CA ARG A 9 15.61 14.22 -26.83
C ARG A 9 14.91 12.88 -26.57
N ASP A 10 15.64 11.90 -26.05
CA ASP A 10 15.08 10.58 -25.77
C ASP A 10 14.21 10.63 -24.49
N LEU A 11 14.65 11.37 -23.47
CA LEU A 11 13.87 11.61 -22.25
C LEU A 11 12.58 12.37 -22.54
N SER A 12 12.63 13.42 -23.37
CA SER A 12 11.42 14.19 -23.70
C SER A 12 10.41 13.35 -24.48
N ARG A 13 10.88 12.48 -25.38
CA ARG A 13 10.03 11.52 -26.08
C ARG A 13 9.38 10.54 -25.11
N TYR A 14 10.15 9.96 -24.20
CA TYR A 14 9.63 9.02 -23.20
C TYR A 14 8.57 9.68 -22.30
N LEU A 15 8.84 10.88 -21.78
CA LEU A 15 7.88 11.61 -20.94
C LEU A 15 6.62 11.99 -21.72
N MET A 16 6.74 12.26 -23.02
CA MET A 16 5.58 12.53 -23.89
C MET A 16 4.71 11.29 -24.07
N GLU A 17 5.33 10.11 -24.28
CA GLU A 17 4.62 8.83 -24.36
C GLU A 17 3.89 8.50 -23.05
N VAL A 18 4.59 8.62 -21.91
CA VAL A 18 3.99 8.45 -20.58
C VAL A 18 2.83 9.42 -20.37
N TRP A 19 2.98 10.69 -20.73
CA TRP A 19 1.90 11.68 -20.60
C TRP A 19 0.68 11.32 -21.45
N ILE A 20 0.85 10.82 -22.67
CA ILE A 20 -0.25 10.38 -23.53
C ILE A 20 -1.03 9.24 -22.86
N GLU A 21 -0.35 8.33 -22.18
CA GLU A 21 -0.96 7.21 -21.48
C GLU A 21 -1.64 7.62 -20.16
N VAL A 22 -1.02 8.55 -19.43
CA VAL A 22 -1.42 8.96 -18.08
C VAL A 22 -2.39 10.15 -18.08
N ARG A 23 -2.65 10.84 -19.21
CA ARG A 23 -3.50 12.05 -19.21
C ARG A 23 -4.95 11.78 -18.69
N PRO A 24 -5.55 12.71 -17.92
CA PRO A 24 -6.82 12.45 -17.21
C PRO A 24 -8.05 12.13 -18.06
N GLN A 25 -8.13 12.66 -19.28
CA GLN A 25 -9.39 12.63 -20.07
C GLN A 25 -9.40 11.57 -21.18
N LYS A 26 -8.23 11.17 -21.67
CA LYS A 26 -8.05 10.28 -22.83
C LYS A 26 -6.85 9.35 -22.68
N GLY A 27 -6.38 9.17 -21.44
CA GLY A 27 -5.33 8.22 -21.09
C GLY A 27 -5.91 6.82 -20.89
N ARG A 28 -5.04 5.81 -20.82
CA ARG A 28 -5.44 4.42 -20.54
C ARG A 28 -5.57 4.15 -19.04
N VAL A 29 -4.99 5.03 -18.22
CA VAL A 29 -5.01 4.90 -16.76
C VAL A 29 -6.30 5.47 -16.18
N VAL A 30 -6.90 4.72 -15.26
CA VAL A 30 -8.09 5.15 -14.52
C VAL A 30 -7.65 6.12 -13.42
N TRP A 31 -8.03 7.38 -13.57
CA TRP A 31 -7.84 8.35 -12.49
C TRP A 31 -8.94 8.21 -11.45
N PRO A 32 -8.58 8.07 -10.17
CA PRO A 32 -9.59 7.95 -9.13
C PRO A 32 -10.30 9.29 -8.92
N THR A 33 -11.59 9.22 -8.62
CA THR A 33 -12.31 10.36 -8.04
C THR A 33 -11.98 10.48 -6.55
N VAL A 34 -12.27 11.64 -5.97
CA VAL A 34 -12.12 11.86 -4.52
C VAL A 34 -12.88 10.80 -3.71
N ASP A 35 -14.03 10.36 -4.20
CA ASP A 35 -14.84 9.33 -3.55
C ASP A 35 -14.18 7.94 -3.61
N ASN A 36 -13.55 7.60 -4.74
CA ASN A 36 -12.77 6.36 -4.87
C ASN A 36 -11.61 6.33 -3.88
N ILE A 37 -10.96 7.48 -3.65
CA ILE A 37 -9.87 7.61 -2.67
C ILE A 37 -10.42 7.40 -1.25
N LYS A 38 -11.51 8.08 -0.89
CA LYS A 38 -12.14 7.94 0.43
C LYS A 38 -12.57 6.50 0.71
N LEU A 39 -13.16 5.82 -0.27
CA LEU A 39 -13.58 4.42 -0.14
C LEU A 39 -12.37 3.51 0.08
N SER A 40 -11.34 3.64 -0.76
CA SER A 40 -10.12 2.84 -0.65
C SER A 40 -9.43 3.05 0.70
N THR A 41 -9.30 4.30 1.15
CA THR A 41 -8.74 4.63 2.48
C THR A 41 -9.57 4.03 3.60
N LYS A 42 -10.91 4.10 3.53
CA LYS A 42 -11.78 3.51 4.55
C LYS A 42 -11.57 2.00 4.65
N VAL A 43 -11.47 1.30 3.51
CA VAL A 43 -11.19 -0.14 3.48
C VAL A 43 -9.86 -0.44 4.14
N VAL A 44 -8.79 0.29 3.78
CA VAL A 44 -7.46 0.09 4.38
C VAL A 44 -7.48 0.30 5.90
N ILE A 45 -8.18 1.32 6.39
CA ILE A 45 -8.32 1.58 7.83
C ILE A 45 -9.01 0.41 8.52
N VAL A 46 -10.15 -0.04 7.99
CA VAL A 46 -10.92 -1.14 8.58
C VAL A 46 -10.13 -2.44 8.55
N SER A 47 -9.45 -2.76 7.44
CA SER A 47 -8.61 -3.95 7.32
C SER A 47 -7.42 -3.92 8.28
N SER A 48 -6.74 -2.78 8.39
CA SER A 48 -5.60 -2.61 9.30
C SER A 48 -6.01 -2.75 10.76
N LEU A 49 -7.12 -2.12 11.15
CA LEU A 49 -7.67 -2.25 12.51
C LEU A 49 -8.13 -3.67 12.80
N GLY A 50 -8.81 -4.33 11.85
CA GLY A 50 -9.26 -5.71 11.98
C GLY A 50 -8.09 -6.67 12.19
N LEU A 51 -7.04 -6.54 11.38
CA LEU A 51 -5.81 -7.33 11.53
C LEU A 51 -5.11 -7.04 12.85
N GLY A 52 -4.99 -5.77 13.25
CA GLY A 52 -4.36 -5.39 14.51
C GLY A 52 -5.09 -5.97 15.71
N LEU A 53 -6.44 -5.90 15.73
CA LEU A 53 -7.26 -6.50 16.78
C LEU A 53 -7.14 -8.03 16.78
N PHE A 54 -7.12 -8.66 15.62
CA PHE A 54 -6.95 -10.11 15.48
C PHE A 54 -5.61 -10.56 16.07
N ILE A 55 -4.50 -9.95 15.64
CA ILE A 55 -3.16 -10.27 16.13
C ILE A 55 -3.09 -10.04 17.64
N GLY A 56 -3.49 -8.86 18.11
CA GLY A 56 -3.44 -8.52 19.53
C GLY A 56 -4.28 -9.45 20.41
N PHE A 57 -5.44 -9.91 19.93
CA PHE A 57 -6.26 -10.90 20.62
C PHE A 57 -5.52 -12.23 20.77
N PHE A 58 -4.90 -12.73 19.69
CA PHE A 58 -4.15 -13.97 19.73
C PHE A 58 -2.89 -13.87 20.59
N ASP A 59 -2.18 -12.75 20.56
CA ASP A 59 -1.03 -12.51 21.43
C ASP A 59 -1.40 -12.61 22.92
N ILE A 60 -2.53 -12.00 23.31
CA ILE A 60 -3.04 -12.10 24.68
C ILE A 60 -3.44 -13.54 25.01
N LEU A 61 -4.21 -14.19 24.13
CA LEU A 61 -4.69 -15.56 24.32
C LEU A 61 -3.53 -16.53 24.52
N PHE A 62 -2.54 -16.50 23.63
CA PHE A 62 -1.36 -17.36 23.72
C PHE A 62 -0.46 -16.99 24.90
N GLY A 63 -0.34 -15.70 25.23
CA GLY A 63 0.38 -15.25 26.41
C GLY A 63 -0.18 -15.85 27.70
N GLU A 64 -1.50 -15.82 27.88
CA GLU A 64 -2.15 -16.45 29.03
C GLU A 64 -2.06 -17.98 29.00
N LEU A 65 -2.20 -18.60 27.83
CA LEU A 65 -2.06 -20.04 27.67
C LEU A 65 -0.65 -20.51 28.07
N LEU A 66 0.38 -19.78 27.65
CA LEU A 66 1.77 -20.03 28.02
C LEU A 66 2.02 -19.83 29.51
N LYS A 67 1.46 -18.77 30.13
CA LYS A 67 1.56 -18.58 31.58
C LYS A 67 0.96 -19.76 32.35
N ILE A 68 -0.16 -20.31 31.90
CA ILE A 68 -0.78 -21.47 32.55
C ILE A 68 0.11 -22.71 32.40
N ILE A 69 0.63 -22.98 31.20
CA ILE A 69 1.44 -24.18 30.92
C ILE A 69 2.81 -24.10 31.63
N VAL A 70 3.54 -23.00 31.44
CA VAL A 70 4.88 -22.81 32.01
C VAL A 70 4.79 -22.52 33.51
N GLY A 71 3.82 -21.71 33.93
CA GLY A 71 3.61 -21.39 35.35
C GLY A 71 3.17 -22.59 36.19
N LYS A 72 2.47 -23.58 35.62
CA LYS A 72 2.23 -24.88 36.27
C LYS A 72 3.45 -25.80 36.26
N GLY A 73 4.39 -25.64 35.34
CA GLY A 73 5.62 -26.45 35.28
C GLY A 73 6.71 -26.01 36.25
N ALA A 74 6.57 -24.83 36.86
CA ALA A 74 7.53 -24.25 37.81
C ALA A 74 7.09 -24.35 39.28
N MET A 75 6.02 -25.10 39.59
CA MET A 75 5.67 -25.53 40.95
C MET A 75 5.83 -27.03 41.12
#